data_AF-A0A3D5ZST3-F1
#
_entry.id   AF-A0A3D5ZST3-F1
#
_cell.length_a   1.000
_cell.length_b   1.000
_cell.length_c   1.000
_cell.angle_alpha   90.00
_cell.angle_beta   90.00
_cell.angle_gamma   90.00
#
_symmetry.space_group_name_H-M   'P 1'
#
loop_
_entity.id
_entity.type
_entity.pdbx_description
1 polymer ?
#
loop_
_entity_poly.entity_id
_entity_poly.type
_entity_poly.pdbx_seq_one_letter_code
_entity_poly.pdbx_strand_id
1 'polypeptide(L)'
;MEEIISLEEARKSYRNRTLNADDGFLVLKNINKIYANKVQAVYDFNMKVDRNEFIVLVGPSGCGKSTTLRMIAGLEEITSGYLYIDGIMANYLASKDRDIAMVFQNYALYPNMTVFENIAFSLETKKTEDIKKDKDGNVVTDENGNPVKYLRHYTKEEIKKKVFDAAEILDLGQYLDRKPKELSGGQMQRVALGRAIVRQAKLFLMDEPLSNLDAKLRVQMRSEIVKLHKSVHATTVYVTHDQTEAMTMADRIVIMNKGFVQQIGSPKEVYNNPANVFVAMFIGNPPTNVFEAKTNETAILNGEEKVTLPAEFESLYEKFIKERKKYFENLKQDSELTEEKSLSATAKELAGKVKTLSKEDIIVFSDKLISLSERKRLFDFDEDDKDGLVKVFDGGDKKSLKRLLLKISVDLDDMPFIIKGILDGERSSMNASFAKKDDTAQVKSSKKVKLTTEGVYEQSLKEIDEYIDFYSAEEKSHSSLLIGIRPEDVHLYDEFTGNKSEAFTATVDFAELLGSEYCVHANAFGSRIVFKLDNKHTVNVGDVVKLCFNMDSVKLFDKKSGKAI
;
A
#
# COMPACT_ATOMS: atom_id res chain seq x y z
N MET A 1 41.93 -16.57 0.02
CA MET A 1 41.36 -17.92 0.13
C MET A 1 40.63 -17.98 1.45
N GLU A 2 39.34 -17.65 1.44
CA GLU A 2 38.43 -18.05 2.51
C GLU A 2 37.54 -19.16 1.91
N GLU A 3 37.32 -20.21 2.70
CA GLU A 3 36.69 -21.45 2.24
C GLU A 3 35.24 -21.26 1.77
N ILE A 4 34.93 -21.97 0.69
CA ILE A 4 33.64 -21.98 0.01
C ILE A 4 32.60 -22.66 0.90
N ILE A 5 31.62 -21.90 1.41
CA ILE A 5 30.49 -22.43 2.18
C ILE A 5 29.34 -22.89 1.28
N SER A 6 28.71 -23.99 1.65
CA SER A 6 27.55 -24.58 0.98
C SER A 6 26.27 -23.74 1.12
N LEU A 7 25.25 -24.00 0.30
CA LEU A 7 23.93 -23.33 0.35
C LEU A 7 23.20 -23.51 1.71
N GLU A 8 23.48 -24.61 2.43
CA GLU A 8 22.99 -24.82 3.80
C GLU A 8 23.78 -24.01 4.84
N GLU A 9 25.09 -23.83 4.64
CA GLU A 9 25.94 -23.00 5.49
C GLU A 9 25.70 -21.51 5.26
N ALA A 10 25.42 -21.10 4.02
CA ALA A 10 24.93 -19.77 3.70
C ALA A 10 23.58 -19.50 4.41
N ARG A 11 22.62 -20.43 4.36
CA ARG A 11 21.35 -20.31 5.11
C ARG A 11 21.57 -20.20 6.63
N LYS A 12 22.59 -20.87 7.18
CA LYS A 12 22.99 -20.73 8.59
C LYS A 12 23.66 -19.38 8.88
N SER A 13 24.48 -18.86 7.96
CA SER A 13 25.14 -17.55 8.14
C SER A 13 24.13 -16.39 8.03
N TYR A 14 23.11 -16.52 7.16
CA TYR A 14 22.01 -15.56 7.05
C TYR A 14 21.05 -15.57 8.26
N ARG A 15 20.91 -16.69 8.97
CA ARG A 15 20.19 -16.71 10.27
C ARG A 15 20.82 -15.82 11.33
N ASN A 16 22.12 -15.52 11.20
CA ASN A 16 22.89 -14.75 12.17
C ASN A 16 23.24 -13.33 11.68
N ARG A 17 22.83 -12.94 10.46
CA ARG A 17 22.95 -11.58 9.95
C ARG A 17 21.63 -10.85 10.12
N THR A 18 21.51 -10.10 11.19
CA THR A 18 20.57 -8.97 11.24
C THR A 18 21.10 -7.95 10.22
N LEU A 19 20.33 -7.64 9.17
CA LEU A 19 20.48 -6.35 8.48
C LEU A 19 20.34 -5.25 9.55
N ASN A 20 21.01 -4.11 9.36
CA ASN A 20 21.09 -3.04 10.36
C ASN A 20 19.73 -2.78 11.02
N ALA A 21 19.74 -2.44 12.32
CA ALA A 21 18.54 -2.15 13.09
C ALA A 21 17.67 -1.01 12.50
N ASP A 22 18.22 -0.27 11.53
CA ASP A 22 17.55 0.77 10.77
C ASP A 22 16.74 0.26 9.56
N ASP A 23 16.72 -1.04 9.24
CA ASP A 23 15.84 -1.62 8.22
C ASP A 23 14.64 -2.30 8.90
N GLY A 24 13.42 -1.91 8.54
CA GLY A 24 12.22 -2.20 9.34
C GLY A 24 11.89 -3.69 9.43
N PHE A 25 10.98 -4.06 10.32
CA PHE A 25 10.59 -5.45 10.54
C PHE A 25 10.02 -6.14 9.30
N LEU A 26 9.18 -5.43 8.53
CA LEU A 26 8.66 -5.90 7.25
C LEU A 26 8.99 -4.86 6.19
N VAL A 27 9.72 -5.26 5.15
CA VAL A 27 10.15 -4.39 4.06
C VAL A 27 9.72 -4.97 2.72
N LEU A 28 8.98 -4.18 1.95
CA LEU A 28 8.65 -4.43 0.56
C LEU A 28 9.41 -3.38 -0.26
N LYS A 29 10.35 -3.82 -1.11
CA LYS A 29 11.11 -2.98 -2.04
C LYS A 29 10.71 -3.34 -3.47
N ASN A 30 10.17 -2.37 -4.20
CA ASN A 30 9.80 -2.45 -5.62
C ASN A 30 8.95 -3.68 -5.99
N ILE A 31 7.99 -4.04 -5.14
CA ILE A 31 7.19 -5.26 -5.32
C ILE A 31 6.21 -5.10 -6.47
N ASN A 32 6.25 -6.04 -7.41
CA ASN A 32 5.35 -6.11 -8.55
C ASN A 32 4.67 -7.48 -8.64
N LYS A 33 3.43 -7.48 -9.12
CA LYS A 33 2.68 -8.71 -9.36
C LYS A 33 1.99 -8.71 -10.72
N ILE A 34 2.36 -9.66 -11.57
CA ILE A 34 1.75 -9.93 -12.85
C ILE A 34 1.18 -11.35 -12.84
N TYR A 35 -0.11 -11.47 -13.15
CA TYR A 35 -0.79 -12.76 -13.28
C TYR A 35 -0.48 -13.42 -14.63
N ALA A 36 -0.73 -14.73 -14.75
CA ALA A 36 -0.48 -15.50 -15.97
C ALA A 36 -1.22 -14.94 -17.20
N ASN A 37 -2.37 -14.29 -17.00
CA ASN A 37 -3.14 -13.60 -18.03
C ASN A 37 -2.55 -12.23 -18.44
N LYS A 38 -1.35 -11.89 -17.96
CA LYS A 38 -0.64 -10.64 -18.22
C LYS A 38 -1.31 -9.38 -17.67
N VAL A 39 -2.22 -9.54 -16.70
CA VAL A 39 -2.72 -8.41 -15.91
C VAL A 39 -1.76 -8.16 -14.75
N GLN A 40 -1.22 -6.94 -14.67
CA GLN A 40 -0.47 -6.50 -13.51
C GLN A 40 -1.43 -5.96 -12.46
N ALA A 41 -1.33 -6.50 -11.25
CA ALA A 41 -2.24 -6.21 -10.14
C ALA A 41 -1.60 -5.32 -9.08
N VAL A 42 -0.26 -5.32 -8.99
CA VAL A 42 0.51 -4.50 -8.06
C VAL A 42 1.70 -3.91 -8.82
N TYR A 43 1.89 -2.61 -8.69
CA TYR A 43 2.90 -1.81 -9.36
C TYR A 43 3.81 -1.16 -8.32
N ASP A 44 5.11 -1.46 -8.42
CA ASP A 44 6.19 -0.82 -7.65
C ASP A 44 5.85 -0.52 -6.18
N PHE A 45 5.35 -1.54 -5.48
CA PHE A 45 4.91 -1.38 -4.11
C PHE A 45 6.11 -1.32 -3.18
N ASN A 46 6.25 -0.17 -2.51
CA ASN A 46 7.32 0.13 -1.57
C ASN A 46 6.73 0.44 -0.19
N MET A 47 7.19 -0.26 0.85
CA MET A 47 6.74 -0.03 2.22
C MET A 47 7.75 -0.59 3.23
N LYS A 48 8.01 0.19 4.27
CA LYS A 48 8.72 -0.23 5.48
C LYS A 48 7.77 -0.16 6.67
N VAL A 49 7.76 -1.22 7.46
CA VAL A 49 6.91 -1.40 8.64
C VAL A 49 7.77 -1.75 9.83
N ASP A 50 7.56 -1.04 10.93
CA ASP A 50 8.30 -1.24 12.16
C ASP A 50 7.70 -2.37 13.00
N ARG A 51 8.44 -2.82 14.02
CA ARG A 51 7.90 -3.80 14.97
C ARG A 51 6.71 -3.20 15.71
N ASN A 52 5.69 -4.02 15.91
CA ASN A 52 4.48 -3.68 16.66
C ASN A 52 3.60 -2.62 15.98
N GLU A 53 3.85 -2.28 14.72
CA GLU A 53 3.01 -1.35 13.96
C GLU A 53 1.74 -2.03 13.44
N PHE A 54 0.61 -1.34 13.49
CA PHE A 54 -0.65 -1.73 12.87
C PHE A 54 -0.84 -0.99 11.53
N ILE A 55 -0.58 -1.71 10.44
CA ILE A 55 -0.75 -1.20 9.08
C ILE A 55 -2.10 -1.61 8.50
N VAL A 56 -2.83 -0.66 7.93
CA VAL A 56 -4.07 -0.95 7.16
C VAL A 56 -3.89 -0.63 5.69
N LEU A 57 -4.09 -1.62 4.82
CA LEU A 57 -4.24 -1.43 3.37
C LEU A 57 -5.71 -1.18 3.05
N VAL A 58 -6.00 -0.04 2.42
CA VAL A 58 -7.36 0.38 2.05
C VAL A 58 -7.41 0.89 0.61
N GLY A 59 -8.58 0.73 -0.03
CA GLY A 59 -8.77 1.13 -1.42
C GLY A 59 -9.93 0.40 -2.09
N PRO A 60 -10.33 0.83 -3.31
CA PRO A 60 -11.43 0.23 -4.06
C PRO A 60 -11.26 -1.28 -4.33
N SER A 61 -12.35 -1.94 -4.74
CA SER A 61 -12.26 -3.33 -5.20
C SER A 61 -11.32 -3.46 -6.39
N GLY A 62 -10.48 -4.51 -6.37
CA GLY A 62 -9.51 -4.78 -7.44
C GLY A 62 -8.24 -3.93 -7.42
N CYS A 63 -7.98 -3.10 -6.41
CA CYS A 63 -6.76 -2.27 -6.37
C CYS A 63 -5.47 -2.97 -5.90
N GLY A 64 -5.49 -4.29 -5.66
CA GLY A 64 -4.28 -5.09 -5.35
C GLY A 64 -4.02 -5.39 -3.87
N LYS A 65 -4.87 -4.95 -2.93
CA LYS A 65 -4.64 -5.13 -1.47
C LYS A 65 -4.46 -6.59 -1.02
N SER A 66 -5.45 -7.45 -1.32
CA SER A 66 -5.39 -8.87 -0.93
C SER A 66 -4.27 -9.60 -1.68
N THR A 67 -3.96 -9.19 -2.91
CA THR A 67 -2.80 -9.69 -3.67
C THR A 67 -1.49 -9.36 -2.95
N THR A 68 -1.30 -8.10 -2.50
CA THR A 68 -0.14 -7.71 -1.70
C THR A 68 -0.05 -8.51 -0.40
N LEU A 69 -1.16 -8.66 0.33
CA LEU A 69 -1.20 -9.45 1.57
C LEU A 69 -0.84 -10.92 1.34
N ARG A 70 -1.35 -11.54 0.27
CA ARG A 70 -1.06 -12.94 -0.08
C ARG A 70 0.39 -13.14 -0.51
N MET A 71 1.00 -12.15 -1.16
CA MET A 71 2.44 -12.15 -1.44
C MET A 71 3.27 -12.12 -0.16
N ILE A 72 2.91 -11.28 0.82
CA ILE A 72 3.56 -11.27 2.14
C ILE A 72 3.37 -12.64 2.83
N ALA A 73 2.18 -13.22 2.72
CA ALA A 73 1.84 -14.50 3.32
C ALA A 73 2.56 -15.72 2.69
N GLY A 74 3.10 -15.57 1.48
CA GLY A 74 3.65 -16.67 0.70
C GLY A 74 2.59 -17.61 0.13
N LEU A 75 1.36 -17.11 -0.01
CA LEU A 75 0.28 -17.80 -0.74
C LEU A 75 0.27 -17.43 -2.23
N GLU A 76 1.04 -16.41 -2.58
CA GLU A 76 1.16 -15.91 -3.94
C GLU A 76 2.61 -15.54 -4.22
N GLU A 77 3.11 -15.89 -5.41
CA GLU A 77 4.48 -15.59 -5.81
C GLU A 77 4.62 -14.11 -6.21
N ILE A 78 5.73 -13.49 -5.81
CA ILE A 78 6.11 -12.13 -6.22
C ILE A 78 6.73 -12.22 -7.62
N THR A 79 6.30 -11.35 -8.55
CA THR A 79 6.84 -11.34 -9.91
C THR A 79 8.23 -10.70 -9.95
N SER A 80 8.38 -9.54 -9.32
CA SER A 80 9.67 -8.85 -9.14
C SER A 80 9.65 -7.98 -7.88
N GLY A 81 10.82 -7.53 -7.44
CA GLY A 81 11.03 -6.85 -6.15
C GLY A 81 11.45 -7.79 -5.02
N TYR A 82 11.71 -7.21 -3.85
CA TYR A 82 12.26 -7.90 -2.68
C TYR A 82 11.36 -7.72 -1.46
N LEU A 83 11.11 -8.83 -0.77
CA LEU A 83 10.35 -8.89 0.47
C LEU A 83 11.30 -9.39 1.57
N TYR A 84 11.44 -8.59 2.62
CA TYR A 84 12.18 -8.95 3.82
C TYR A 84 11.22 -9.02 5.01
N ILE A 85 11.35 -10.07 5.81
CA ILE A 85 10.65 -10.23 7.08
C ILE A 85 11.73 -10.51 8.13
N ASP A 86 11.82 -9.66 9.13
CA ASP A 86 12.78 -9.79 10.22
C ASP A 86 14.24 -9.84 9.71
N GLY A 87 14.55 -9.04 8.68
CA GLY A 87 15.84 -9.04 7.98
C GLY A 87 16.07 -10.22 7.02
N ILE A 88 15.16 -11.20 6.95
CA ILE A 88 15.31 -12.39 6.11
C ILE A 88 14.57 -12.19 4.78
N MET A 89 15.26 -12.42 3.66
CA MET A 89 14.64 -12.41 2.32
C MET A 89 13.59 -13.52 2.21
N ALA A 90 12.32 -13.13 2.18
CA ALA A 90 11.16 -14.02 2.29
C ALA A 90 10.54 -14.41 0.95
N ASN A 91 10.96 -13.84 -0.18
CA ASN A 91 10.43 -14.14 -1.53
C ASN A 91 10.29 -15.66 -1.79
N TYR A 92 11.29 -16.44 -1.37
CA TYR A 92 11.41 -17.87 -1.64
C TYR A 92 11.06 -18.75 -0.43
N LEU A 93 10.68 -18.16 0.71
CA LEU A 93 10.24 -18.91 1.87
C LEU A 93 8.80 -19.40 1.67
N ALA A 94 8.55 -20.67 1.99
CA ALA A 94 7.19 -21.18 2.08
C ALA A 94 6.45 -20.50 3.23
N SER A 95 5.12 -20.39 3.14
CA SER A 95 4.28 -19.72 4.15
C SER A 95 4.56 -20.18 5.59
N LYS A 96 4.77 -21.49 5.80
CA LYS A 96 5.09 -22.07 7.12
C LYS A 96 6.41 -21.57 7.73
N ASP A 97 7.36 -21.15 6.89
CA ASP A 97 8.72 -20.78 7.27
C ASP A 97 8.87 -19.25 7.43
N ARG A 98 7.80 -18.47 7.19
CA ARG A 98 7.77 -17.00 7.34
C ARG A 98 7.37 -16.52 8.74
N ASP A 99 7.09 -17.45 9.66
CA ASP A 99 6.63 -17.18 11.03
C ASP A 99 5.47 -16.16 11.12
N ILE A 100 4.51 -16.30 10.22
CA ILE A 100 3.30 -15.47 10.13
C ILE A 100 2.07 -16.18 10.70
N ALA A 101 1.04 -15.43 11.08
CA ALA A 101 -0.31 -15.93 11.33
C ALA A 101 -1.30 -15.20 10.41
N MET A 102 -2.20 -15.93 9.76
CA MET A 102 -3.15 -15.35 8.81
C MET A 102 -4.61 -15.61 9.21
N VAL A 103 -5.42 -14.56 9.12
CA VAL A 103 -6.88 -14.61 9.26
C VAL A 103 -7.51 -14.30 7.91
N PHE A 104 -8.31 -15.23 7.40
CA PHE A 104 -8.96 -15.14 6.10
C PHE A 104 -10.37 -14.56 6.20
N GLN A 105 -10.82 -13.94 5.11
CA GLN A 105 -12.17 -13.39 4.94
C GLN A 105 -13.28 -14.42 5.25
N ASN A 106 -13.14 -15.65 4.76
CA ASN A 106 -14.12 -16.73 4.96
C ASN A 106 -13.89 -17.56 6.24
N TYR A 107 -13.16 -17.01 7.23
CA TYR A 107 -12.71 -17.65 8.48
C TYR A 107 -11.76 -18.86 8.32
N ALA A 108 -11.94 -19.66 7.26
CA ALA A 108 -11.22 -20.87 6.93
C ALA A 108 -11.14 -21.85 8.11
N LEU A 109 -12.24 -22.02 8.85
CA LEU A 109 -12.34 -22.96 9.97
C LEU A 109 -12.58 -24.39 9.47
N TYR A 110 -12.07 -25.38 10.21
CA TYR A 110 -12.33 -26.79 9.95
C TYR A 110 -13.72 -27.14 10.48
N PRO A 111 -14.71 -27.46 9.61
CA PRO A 111 -16.11 -27.61 10.00
C PRO A 111 -16.38 -28.84 10.86
N ASN A 112 -15.51 -29.85 10.74
CA ASN A 112 -15.65 -31.13 11.46
C ASN A 112 -14.99 -31.11 12.85
N MET A 113 -14.14 -30.10 13.11
CA MET A 113 -13.43 -29.91 14.37
C MET A 113 -14.23 -29.01 15.33
N THR A 114 -14.04 -29.17 16.63
CA THR A 114 -14.56 -28.25 17.64
C THR A 114 -13.80 -26.91 17.64
N VAL A 115 -14.29 -25.93 18.40
CA VAL A 115 -13.56 -24.67 18.60
C VAL A 115 -12.19 -24.91 19.23
N PHE A 116 -12.13 -25.76 20.26
CA PHE A 116 -10.87 -26.15 20.90
C PHE A 116 -9.89 -26.72 19.89
N GLU A 117 -10.33 -27.69 19.08
CA GLU A 117 -9.51 -28.35 18.06
C GLU A 117 -9.05 -27.37 16.98
N ASN A 118 -9.93 -26.47 16.51
CA ASN A 118 -9.58 -25.44 15.53
C ASN A 118 -8.45 -24.52 16.01
N ILE A 119 -8.48 -24.13 17.29
CA ILE A 119 -7.45 -23.28 17.89
C ILE A 119 -6.17 -24.11 18.11
N ALA A 120 -6.30 -25.32 18.68
CA ALA A 120 -5.18 -26.21 19.02
C ALA A 120 -4.37 -26.69 17.81
N PHE A 121 -4.99 -26.85 16.65
CA PHE A 121 -4.40 -27.47 15.45
C PHE A 121 -3.01 -26.92 15.07
N SER A 122 -2.83 -25.59 15.18
CA SER A 122 -1.55 -24.95 14.84
C SER A 122 -0.42 -25.32 15.82
N LEU A 123 -0.74 -25.62 17.08
CA LEU A 123 0.21 -26.02 18.11
C LEU A 123 0.58 -27.51 18.00
N GLU A 124 -0.36 -28.36 17.59
CA GLU A 124 -0.11 -29.81 17.41
C GLU A 124 0.96 -30.07 16.35
N THR A 125 0.98 -29.24 15.31
CA THR A 125 1.93 -29.33 14.20
C THR A 125 3.22 -28.53 14.44
N LYS A 126 3.20 -27.53 15.33
CA LYS A 126 4.36 -26.67 15.64
C LYS A 126 5.27 -27.35 16.67
N LYS A 127 6.58 -27.14 16.52
CA LYS A 127 7.56 -27.51 17.54
C LYS A 127 7.88 -26.31 18.43
N THR A 128 8.14 -26.58 19.70
CA THR A 128 8.63 -25.63 20.70
C THR A 128 10.07 -25.96 21.08
N GLU A 129 10.82 -24.94 21.48
CA GLU A 129 12.13 -25.12 22.12
C GLU A 129 11.94 -25.63 23.55
N ASP A 130 12.77 -26.57 23.96
CA ASP A 130 12.92 -27.01 25.34
C ASP A 130 14.41 -27.17 25.69
N ILE A 131 14.74 -27.14 26.97
CA ILE A 131 16.11 -27.25 27.48
C ILE A 131 16.45 -28.72 27.68
N LYS A 132 17.58 -29.14 27.10
CA LYS A 132 18.09 -30.49 27.26
C LYS A 132 18.56 -30.70 28.70
N LYS A 133 18.06 -31.75 29.34
CA LYS A 133 18.49 -32.18 30.68
C LYS A 133 19.20 -33.53 30.61
N ASP A 134 20.18 -33.74 31.48
CA ASP A 134 20.85 -35.04 31.63
C ASP A 134 19.96 -36.05 32.38
N LYS A 135 20.50 -37.25 32.63
CA LYS A 135 19.77 -38.33 33.33
C LYS A 135 19.45 -37.99 34.79
N ASP A 136 20.19 -37.06 35.38
CA ASP A 136 20.04 -36.61 36.75
C ASP A 136 19.17 -35.34 36.85
N GLY A 137 18.69 -34.83 35.71
CA GLY A 137 17.81 -33.68 35.61
C GLY A 137 18.52 -32.32 35.52
N ASN A 138 19.86 -32.30 35.43
CA ASN A 138 20.63 -31.06 35.30
C ASN A 138 20.57 -30.54 33.87
N VAL A 139 20.61 -29.21 33.71
CA VAL A 139 20.64 -28.55 32.40
C VAL A 139 21.96 -28.86 31.71
N VAL A 140 21.88 -29.41 30.50
CA VAL A 140 23.05 -29.59 29.64
C VAL A 140 23.43 -28.23 29.06
N THR A 141 24.67 -27.80 29.28
CA THR A 141 25.19 -26.54 28.75
C THR A 141 26.16 -26.79 27.58
N ASP A 142 26.26 -25.81 26.67
CA ASP A 142 27.27 -25.80 25.61
C ASP A 142 28.64 -25.37 26.15
N GLU A 143 29.64 -25.31 25.26
CA GLU A 143 31.03 -24.92 25.58
C GLU A 143 31.15 -23.50 26.19
N ASN A 144 30.12 -22.66 26.01
CA ASN A 144 30.04 -21.29 26.53
C ASN A 144 29.14 -21.18 27.78
N GLY A 145 28.65 -22.30 28.32
CA GLY A 145 27.78 -22.33 29.49
C GLY A 145 26.30 -22.04 29.22
N ASN A 146 25.87 -21.94 27.96
CA ASN A 146 24.47 -21.70 27.63
C ASN A 146 23.67 -23.01 27.61
N PRO A 147 22.41 -23.03 28.10
CA PRO A 147 21.54 -24.20 28.01
C PRO A 147 21.37 -24.70 26.57
N VAL A 148 21.67 -25.97 26.33
CA VAL A 148 21.45 -26.63 25.04
C VAL A 148 19.95 -26.79 24.83
N LYS A 149 19.42 -26.16 23.78
CA LYS A 149 18.02 -26.25 23.40
C LYS A 149 17.78 -27.33 22.35
N TYR A 150 16.61 -27.98 22.39
CA TYR A 150 16.14 -28.88 21.34
C TYR A 150 14.68 -28.62 20.99
N LEU A 151 14.24 -29.05 19.80
CA LEU A 151 12.87 -28.86 19.33
C LEU A 151 12.02 -30.10 19.64
N ARG A 152 10.89 -29.92 20.32
CA ARG A 152 9.89 -30.97 20.58
C ARG A 152 8.48 -30.51 20.24
N HIS A 153 7.53 -31.43 20.20
CA HIS A 153 6.12 -31.08 20.12
C HIS A 153 5.62 -30.53 21.47
N TYR A 154 4.59 -29.68 21.41
CA TYR A 154 3.86 -29.28 22.60
C TYR A 154 3.19 -30.48 23.25
N THR A 155 3.20 -30.52 24.58
CA THR A 155 2.42 -31.49 25.37
C THR A 155 0.94 -31.12 25.33
N LYS A 156 0.06 -32.09 25.60
CA LYS A 156 -1.38 -31.84 25.67
C LYS A 156 -1.75 -30.78 26.72
N GLU A 157 -1.03 -30.72 27.84
CA GLU A 157 -1.26 -29.74 28.89
C GLU A 157 -0.86 -28.32 28.44
N GLU A 158 0.29 -28.18 27.76
CA GLU A 158 0.72 -26.89 27.21
C GLU A 158 -0.25 -26.38 26.13
N ILE A 159 -0.73 -27.26 25.25
CA ILE A 159 -1.74 -26.92 24.24
C ILE A 159 -3.01 -26.47 24.94
N LYS A 160 -3.51 -27.27 25.89
CA LYS A 160 -4.72 -26.96 26.65
C LYS A 160 -4.60 -25.58 27.29
N LYS A 161 -3.52 -25.31 28.01
CA LYS A 161 -3.27 -24.01 28.65
C LYS A 161 -3.31 -22.86 27.63
N LYS A 162 -2.54 -22.95 26.55
CA LYS A 162 -2.51 -21.90 25.50
C LYS A 162 -3.87 -21.66 24.85
N VAL A 163 -4.65 -22.73 24.63
CA VAL A 163 -6.01 -22.62 24.08
C VAL A 163 -6.95 -21.94 25.06
N PHE A 164 -6.88 -22.28 26.35
CA PHE A 164 -7.68 -21.60 27.39
C PHE A 164 -7.31 -20.12 27.53
N ASP A 165 -6.01 -19.80 27.54
CA ASP A 165 -5.53 -18.40 27.61
C ASP A 165 -6.07 -17.59 26.42
N ALA A 166 -6.00 -18.14 25.20
CA ALA A 166 -6.55 -17.47 24.02
C ALA A 166 -8.09 -17.39 24.03
N ALA A 167 -8.77 -18.41 24.56
CA ALA A 167 -10.22 -18.42 24.68
C ALA A 167 -10.73 -17.43 25.74
N GLU A 168 -9.95 -17.17 26.79
CA GLU A 168 -10.26 -16.14 27.79
C GLU A 168 -10.18 -14.74 27.16
N ILE A 169 -9.08 -14.44 26.45
CA ILE A 169 -8.89 -13.16 25.75
C ILE A 169 -10.04 -12.88 24.77
N LEU A 170 -10.56 -13.92 24.11
CA LEU A 170 -11.58 -13.80 23.07
C LEU A 170 -13.00 -14.09 23.55
N ASP A 171 -13.23 -14.33 24.84
CA ASP A 171 -14.55 -14.70 25.37
C ASP A 171 -15.17 -15.90 24.59
N LEU A 172 -14.37 -16.95 24.47
CA LEU A 172 -14.72 -18.21 23.79
C LEU A 172 -14.86 -19.42 24.73
N GLY A 173 -14.59 -19.25 26.03
CA GLY A 173 -14.51 -20.36 26.99
C GLY A 173 -15.72 -21.31 26.97
N GLN A 174 -16.94 -20.76 26.92
CA GLN A 174 -18.19 -21.55 26.87
C GLN A 174 -18.49 -22.21 25.51
N TYR A 175 -17.69 -21.91 24.48
CA TYR A 175 -17.91 -22.38 23.11
C TYR A 175 -16.87 -23.42 22.68
N LEU A 176 -15.88 -23.75 23.53
CA LEU A 176 -14.75 -24.62 23.19
C LEU A 176 -15.16 -26.00 22.64
N ASP A 177 -16.25 -26.58 23.14
CA ASP A 177 -16.74 -27.89 22.72
C ASP A 177 -17.70 -27.85 21.51
N ARG A 178 -18.08 -26.66 21.06
CA ARG A 178 -19.00 -26.48 19.92
C ARG A 178 -18.27 -26.63 18.59
N LYS A 179 -19.02 -26.95 17.53
CA LYS A 179 -18.53 -26.94 16.13
C LYS A 179 -18.86 -25.61 15.45
N PRO A 180 -18.11 -25.21 14.39
CA PRO A 180 -18.33 -23.93 13.71
C PRO A 180 -19.77 -23.66 13.26
N LYS A 181 -20.50 -24.69 12.82
CA LYS A 181 -21.92 -24.59 12.42
C LYS A 181 -22.88 -24.18 13.53
N GLU A 182 -22.45 -24.24 14.79
CA GLU A 182 -23.23 -23.94 16.00
C GLU A 182 -22.92 -22.54 16.56
N LEU A 183 -22.13 -21.76 15.81
CA LEU A 183 -21.63 -20.44 16.20
C LEU A 183 -22.21 -19.34 15.31
N SER A 184 -22.34 -18.14 15.87
CA SER A 184 -22.61 -16.93 15.09
C SER A 184 -21.40 -16.50 14.26
N GLY A 185 -21.59 -15.63 13.27
CA GLY A 185 -20.49 -15.09 12.45
C GLY A 185 -19.37 -14.44 13.29
N GLY A 186 -19.74 -13.65 14.31
CA GLY A 186 -18.77 -13.05 15.23
C GLY A 186 -18.03 -14.07 16.09
N GLN A 187 -18.71 -15.12 16.54
CA GLN A 187 -18.07 -16.21 17.26
C GLN A 187 -17.10 -16.96 16.35
N MET A 188 -17.48 -17.32 15.12
CA MET A 188 -16.58 -17.96 14.15
C MET A 188 -15.34 -17.09 13.87
N GLN A 189 -15.51 -15.79 13.75
CA GLN A 189 -14.37 -14.89 13.57
C GLN A 189 -13.43 -14.89 14.78
N ARG A 190 -13.98 -14.86 16.00
CA ARG A 190 -13.19 -14.98 17.23
C ARG A 190 -12.41 -16.29 17.25
N VAL A 191 -13.00 -17.42 16.81
CA VAL A 191 -12.27 -18.70 16.68
C VAL A 191 -11.10 -18.58 15.69
N ALA A 192 -11.31 -17.92 14.54
CA ALA A 192 -10.25 -17.71 13.55
C ALA A 192 -9.11 -16.83 14.09
N LEU A 193 -9.44 -15.79 14.87
CA LEU A 193 -8.47 -14.97 15.59
C LEU A 193 -7.73 -15.79 16.65
N GLY A 194 -8.44 -16.62 17.42
CA GLY A 194 -7.85 -17.50 18.45
C GLY A 194 -6.79 -18.42 17.86
N ARG A 195 -7.06 -19.01 16.70
CA ARG A 195 -6.10 -19.83 15.94
C ARG A 195 -4.85 -19.05 15.55
N ALA A 196 -4.98 -17.76 15.21
CA ALA A 196 -3.85 -16.90 14.89
C ALA A 196 -3.04 -16.53 16.15
N ILE A 197 -3.71 -16.21 17.27
CA ILE A 197 -3.07 -15.80 18.53
C ILE A 197 -2.21 -16.91 19.11
N VAL A 198 -2.75 -18.13 19.22
CA VAL A 198 -2.02 -19.24 19.86
C VAL A 198 -0.73 -19.59 19.14
N ARG A 199 -0.63 -19.25 17.84
CA ARG A 199 0.57 -19.44 17.04
C ARG A 199 1.74 -18.58 17.52
N GLN A 200 1.47 -17.44 18.19
CA GLN A 200 2.46 -16.45 18.64
C GLN A 200 3.43 -16.06 17.51
N ALA A 201 2.87 -15.74 16.35
CA ALA A 201 3.63 -15.29 15.18
C ALA A 201 4.12 -13.86 15.36
N LYS A 202 5.26 -13.53 14.74
CA LYS A 202 5.80 -12.16 14.75
C LYS A 202 5.00 -11.19 13.86
N LEU A 203 4.30 -11.73 12.85
CA LEU A 203 3.54 -10.98 11.85
C LEU A 203 2.13 -11.54 11.72
N PHE A 204 1.12 -10.71 12.00
CA PHE A 204 -0.29 -11.02 11.79
C PHE A 204 -0.76 -10.42 10.47
N LEU A 205 -1.41 -11.23 9.64
CA LEU A 205 -1.98 -10.85 8.37
C LEU A 205 -3.50 -11.06 8.42
N MET A 206 -4.29 -10.05 8.08
CA MET A 206 -5.75 -10.13 8.13
C MET A 206 -6.35 -9.67 6.80
N ASP A 207 -7.04 -10.56 6.09
CA ASP A 207 -7.70 -10.27 4.81
C ASP A 207 -9.20 -10.06 5.04
N GLU A 208 -9.65 -8.81 5.14
CA GLU A 208 -11.05 -8.41 5.33
C GLU A 208 -11.83 -9.19 6.39
N PRO A 209 -11.28 -9.33 7.62
CA PRO A 209 -11.81 -10.27 8.59
C PRO A 209 -13.22 -9.89 9.08
N LEU A 210 -13.62 -8.62 8.95
CA LEU A 210 -14.91 -8.08 9.41
C LEU A 210 -15.99 -7.99 8.33
N SER A 211 -15.67 -8.31 7.07
CA SER A 211 -16.57 -8.10 5.92
C SER A 211 -17.91 -8.84 6.03
N ASN A 212 -17.91 -10.03 6.63
CA ASN A 212 -19.09 -10.89 6.78
C ASN A 212 -19.96 -10.58 8.02
N LEU A 213 -19.64 -9.53 8.78
CA LEU A 213 -20.37 -9.16 10.00
C LEU A 213 -21.33 -7.98 9.80
N ASP A 214 -22.37 -7.92 10.63
CA ASP A 214 -23.27 -6.76 10.73
C ASP A 214 -22.57 -5.54 11.37
N ALA A 215 -23.14 -4.35 11.16
CA ALA A 215 -22.53 -3.08 11.59
C ALA A 215 -22.24 -3.01 13.10
N LYS A 216 -23.17 -3.49 13.95
CA LYS A 216 -23.00 -3.43 15.41
C LYS A 216 -21.86 -4.33 15.85
N LEU A 217 -21.82 -5.55 15.32
CA LEU A 217 -20.79 -6.51 15.64
C LEU A 217 -19.42 -6.11 15.07
N ARG A 218 -19.36 -5.44 13.92
CA ARG A 218 -18.12 -4.84 13.40
C ARG A 218 -17.51 -3.83 14.37
N VAL A 219 -18.31 -2.95 14.98
CA VAL A 219 -17.82 -1.98 15.99
C VAL A 219 -17.18 -2.71 17.17
N GLN A 220 -17.86 -3.72 17.71
CA GLN A 220 -17.33 -4.50 18.83
C GLN A 220 -16.03 -5.22 18.44
N MET A 221 -16.03 -5.93 17.31
CA MET A 221 -14.87 -6.72 16.87
C MET A 221 -13.66 -5.86 16.50
N ARG A 222 -13.84 -4.65 15.97
CA ARG A 222 -12.74 -3.68 15.80
C ARG A 222 -12.05 -3.38 17.11
N SER A 223 -12.84 -3.07 18.15
CA SER A 223 -12.30 -2.80 19.50
C SER A 223 -11.48 -3.99 20.02
N GLU A 224 -11.99 -5.22 19.82
CA GLU A 224 -11.29 -6.43 20.23
C GLU A 224 -9.99 -6.66 19.45
N ILE A 225 -9.96 -6.42 18.13
CA ILE A 225 -8.72 -6.54 17.34
C ILE A 225 -7.68 -5.51 17.79
N VAL A 226 -8.08 -4.27 18.08
CA VAL A 226 -7.16 -3.24 18.59
C VAL A 226 -6.61 -3.62 19.97
N LYS A 227 -7.45 -4.10 20.89
CA LYS A 227 -7.00 -4.58 22.20
C LYS A 227 -6.03 -5.75 22.07
N LEU A 228 -6.37 -6.70 21.20
CA LEU A 228 -5.55 -7.86 20.91
C LEU A 228 -4.17 -7.43 20.43
N HIS A 229 -4.09 -6.59 19.40
CA HIS A 229 -2.84 -6.08 18.88
C HIS A 229 -1.97 -5.43 19.97
N LYS A 230 -2.58 -4.58 20.83
CA LYS A 230 -1.90 -3.97 21.97
C LYS A 230 -1.39 -4.98 23.00
N SER A 231 -2.11 -6.08 23.20
CA SER A 231 -1.75 -7.12 24.19
C SER A 231 -0.67 -8.08 23.71
N VAL A 232 -0.65 -8.41 22.41
CA VAL A 232 0.31 -9.37 21.85
C VAL A 232 1.59 -8.72 21.33
N HIS A 233 1.62 -7.39 21.19
CA HIS A 233 2.75 -6.63 20.63
C HIS A 233 3.27 -7.26 19.34
N ALA A 234 2.38 -7.44 18.37
CA ALA A 234 2.73 -8.09 17.11
C ALA A 234 2.49 -7.14 15.94
N THR A 235 3.43 -7.08 14.99
CA THR A 235 3.24 -6.31 13.77
C THR A 235 2.05 -6.88 13.00
N THR A 236 1.14 -6.02 12.57
CA THR A 236 -0.11 -6.42 11.94
C THR A 236 -0.28 -5.73 10.60
N VAL A 237 -0.59 -6.49 9.55
CA VAL A 237 -1.02 -5.97 8.25
C VAL A 237 -2.47 -6.38 8.02
N TYR A 238 -3.33 -5.40 7.90
CA TYR A 238 -4.78 -5.56 7.85
C TYR A 238 -5.31 -5.00 6.53
N VAL A 239 -6.12 -5.76 5.79
CA VAL A 239 -6.74 -5.33 4.54
C VAL A 239 -8.21 -5.08 4.77
N THR A 240 -8.71 -3.94 4.27
CA THR A 240 -10.14 -3.62 4.31
C THR A 240 -10.60 -2.76 3.13
N HIS A 241 -11.91 -2.77 2.93
CA HIS A 241 -12.63 -1.83 2.09
C HIS A 241 -13.31 -0.72 2.88
N ASP A 242 -13.39 -0.85 4.21
CA ASP A 242 -14.02 0.13 5.09
C ASP A 242 -12.99 1.14 5.59
N GLN A 243 -13.10 2.38 5.14
CA GLN A 243 -12.24 3.46 5.60
C GLN A 243 -12.35 3.71 7.11
N THR A 244 -13.51 3.44 7.73
CA THR A 244 -13.69 3.61 9.17
C THR A 244 -12.83 2.62 9.97
N GLU A 245 -12.64 1.41 9.45
CA GLU A 245 -11.69 0.44 10.02
C GLU A 245 -10.26 1.00 9.95
N ALA A 246 -9.84 1.50 8.79
CA ALA A 246 -8.52 2.10 8.61
C ALA A 246 -8.29 3.30 9.53
N MET A 247 -9.26 4.21 9.63
CA MET A 247 -9.17 5.44 10.41
C MET A 247 -9.16 5.22 11.93
N THR A 248 -9.69 4.10 12.42
CA THR A 248 -9.84 3.85 13.87
C THR A 248 -8.81 2.89 14.44
N MET A 249 -8.18 2.06 13.61
CA MET A 249 -7.31 0.97 14.07
C MET A 249 -5.84 1.14 13.68
N ALA A 250 -5.56 1.82 12.57
CA ALA A 250 -4.23 1.87 11.99
C ALA A 250 -3.32 2.88 12.71
N ASP A 251 -2.05 2.51 12.88
CA ASP A 251 -0.98 3.48 13.09
C ASP A 251 -0.66 4.20 11.77
N ARG A 252 -0.60 3.42 10.67
CA ARG A 252 -0.42 3.92 9.31
C ARG A 252 -1.35 3.24 8.31
N ILE A 253 -1.89 4.04 7.40
CA ILE A 253 -2.79 3.62 6.32
C ILE A 253 -2.02 3.65 5.01
N VAL A 254 -2.12 2.56 4.23
CA VAL A 254 -1.63 2.44 2.86
C VAL A 254 -2.84 2.51 1.94
N ILE A 255 -2.99 3.63 1.23
CA ILE A 255 -4.10 3.85 0.31
C ILE A 255 -3.67 3.38 -1.08
N MET A 256 -4.44 2.47 -1.68
CA MET A 256 -4.14 1.89 -2.99
C MET A 256 -5.22 2.18 -4.02
N ASN A 257 -4.82 2.51 -5.24
CA ASN A 257 -5.70 2.65 -6.40
C ASN A 257 -5.09 1.99 -7.63
N LYS A 258 -5.87 1.16 -8.33
CA LYS A 258 -5.45 0.46 -9.57
C LYS A 258 -4.07 -0.24 -9.49
N GLY A 259 -3.70 -0.77 -8.32
CA GLY A 259 -2.42 -1.44 -8.10
C GLY A 259 -1.26 -0.53 -7.69
N PHE A 260 -1.45 0.79 -7.64
CA PHE A 260 -0.47 1.77 -7.19
C PHE A 260 -0.77 2.22 -5.76
N VAL A 261 0.28 2.40 -4.96
CA VAL A 261 0.19 3.12 -3.69
C VAL A 261 0.00 4.61 -3.98
N GLN A 262 -1.04 5.21 -3.42
CA GLN A 262 -1.37 6.63 -3.58
C GLN A 262 -0.77 7.48 -2.48
N GLN A 263 -0.86 6.99 -1.24
CA GLN A 263 -0.30 7.64 -0.07
C GLN A 263 -0.12 6.61 1.05
N ILE A 264 0.94 6.79 1.83
CA ILE A 264 1.14 6.10 3.11
C ILE A 264 1.30 7.17 4.18
N GLY A 265 0.51 7.10 5.24
CA GLY A 265 0.59 8.08 6.33
C GLY A 265 -0.29 7.70 7.51
N SER A 266 -0.20 8.47 8.60
CA SER A 266 -1.11 8.27 9.74
C SER A 266 -2.56 8.61 9.35
N PRO A 267 -3.59 8.09 10.06
CA PRO A 267 -4.98 8.45 9.80
C PRO A 267 -5.23 9.96 9.73
N LYS A 268 -4.63 10.73 10.64
CA LYS A 268 -4.77 12.19 10.67
C LYS A 268 -4.08 12.86 9.47
N GLU A 269 -2.91 12.37 9.09
CA GLU A 269 -2.15 12.90 7.95
C GLU A 269 -2.87 12.66 6.63
N VAL A 270 -3.35 11.45 6.35
CA VAL A 270 -4.06 11.16 5.09
C VAL A 270 -5.40 11.89 4.98
N TYR A 271 -6.02 12.23 6.11
CA TYR A 271 -7.26 13.01 6.16
C TYR A 271 -7.01 14.49 5.87
N ASN A 272 -6.04 15.08 6.60
CA ASN A 272 -5.76 16.52 6.61
C ASN A 272 -4.89 16.96 5.43
N ASN A 273 -3.97 16.11 4.98
CA ASN A 273 -2.98 16.37 3.94
C ASN A 273 -3.03 15.27 2.87
N PRO A 274 -4.15 15.14 2.14
CA PRO A 274 -4.26 14.16 1.07
C PRO A 274 -3.28 14.51 -0.05
N ALA A 275 -2.49 13.53 -0.52
CA ALA A 275 -1.47 13.74 -1.55
C ALA A 275 -2.05 13.99 -2.95
N ASN A 276 -3.32 13.61 -3.18
CA ASN A 276 -4.01 13.82 -4.44
C ASN A 276 -5.55 13.81 -4.27
N VAL A 277 -6.26 14.21 -5.32
CA VAL A 277 -7.73 14.28 -5.39
C VAL A 277 -8.35 12.92 -5.07
N PHE A 278 -7.76 11.82 -5.56
CA PHE A 278 -8.26 10.49 -5.25
C PHE A 278 -8.28 10.24 -3.74
N VAL A 279 -7.18 10.49 -3.02
CA VAL A 279 -7.12 10.31 -1.56
C VAL A 279 -8.09 11.26 -0.87
N ALA A 280 -8.15 12.53 -1.28
CA ALA A 280 -9.05 13.53 -0.71
C ALA A 280 -10.52 13.12 -0.81
N MET A 281 -10.93 12.54 -1.94
CA MET A 281 -12.31 12.08 -2.16
C MET A 281 -12.58 10.68 -1.58
N PHE A 282 -11.54 9.85 -1.44
CA PHE A 282 -11.68 8.46 -0.99
C PHE A 282 -11.73 8.36 0.54
N ILE A 283 -10.93 9.15 1.25
CA ILE A 283 -10.89 9.19 2.71
C ILE A 283 -11.84 10.27 3.22
N GLY A 284 -12.80 9.90 4.06
CA GLY A 284 -13.84 10.78 4.61
C GLY A 284 -15.23 10.36 4.15
N ASN A 285 -16.22 10.44 5.04
CA ASN A 285 -17.62 10.27 4.70
C ASN A 285 -18.44 11.39 5.36
N PRO A 286 -19.10 12.27 4.59
CA PRO A 286 -19.15 12.32 3.12
C PRO A 286 -17.81 12.68 2.44
N PRO A 287 -17.65 12.43 1.13
CA PRO A 287 -16.44 12.78 0.38
C PRO A 287 -16.15 14.29 0.35
N THR A 288 -14.88 14.65 0.13
CA THR A 288 -14.48 16.04 -0.16
C THR A 288 -15.23 16.60 -1.36
N ASN A 289 -15.74 17.82 -1.24
CA ASN A 289 -16.27 18.57 -2.38
C ASN A 289 -15.11 19.05 -3.23
N VAL A 290 -15.14 18.79 -4.53
CA VAL A 290 -14.08 19.20 -5.46
C VAL A 290 -14.67 20.05 -6.57
N PHE A 291 -14.12 21.25 -6.76
CA PHE A 291 -14.56 22.24 -7.74
C PHE A 291 -13.43 22.61 -8.68
N GLU A 292 -13.79 23.07 -9.87
CA GLU A 292 -12.85 23.60 -10.85
C GLU A 292 -12.85 25.13 -10.78
N ALA A 293 -11.68 25.75 -10.60
CA ALA A 293 -11.52 27.20 -10.67
C ALA A 293 -11.69 27.68 -12.12
N LYS A 294 -12.24 28.88 -12.33
CA LYS A 294 -12.31 29.44 -13.69
C LYS A 294 -10.94 29.95 -14.11
N THR A 295 -10.54 29.56 -15.31
CA THR A 295 -9.26 29.90 -15.96
C THR A 295 -8.98 31.42 -15.93
N ASN A 296 -7.75 31.80 -15.55
CA ASN A 296 -7.21 33.18 -15.44
C ASN A 296 -7.63 33.99 -14.19
N GLU A 297 -8.46 33.46 -13.30
CA GLU A 297 -8.80 34.12 -12.04
C GLU A 297 -8.59 33.14 -10.89
N THR A 298 -7.96 33.58 -9.80
CA THR A 298 -7.85 32.83 -8.54
C THR A 298 -9.21 32.77 -7.86
N ALA A 299 -10.23 32.21 -8.53
CA ALA A 299 -11.60 32.19 -8.05
C ALA A 299 -12.46 31.11 -8.70
N ILE A 300 -13.51 30.73 -7.97
CA ILE A 300 -14.60 29.88 -8.43
C ILE A 300 -15.87 30.70 -8.57
N LEU A 301 -16.64 30.42 -9.63
CA LEU A 301 -17.85 31.16 -9.95
C LEU A 301 -19.11 30.32 -9.72
N ASN A 302 -20.07 30.90 -9.02
CA ASN A 302 -21.41 30.36 -8.81
C ASN A 302 -22.44 31.29 -9.43
N GLY A 303 -22.72 31.12 -10.73
CA GLY A 303 -23.52 32.09 -11.48
C GLY A 303 -22.79 33.43 -11.57
N GLU A 304 -23.36 34.45 -10.93
CA GLU A 304 -22.77 35.80 -10.80
C GLU A 304 -21.89 35.97 -9.55
N GLU A 305 -21.97 35.04 -8.59
CA GLU A 305 -21.20 35.06 -7.36
C GLU A 305 -19.77 34.56 -7.61
N LYS A 306 -18.81 35.12 -6.88
CA LYS A 306 -17.38 34.81 -6.98
C LYS A 306 -16.82 34.57 -5.59
N VAL A 307 -16.14 33.44 -5.41
CA VAL A 307 -15.32 33.17 -4.23
C VAL A 307 -13.86 33.27 -4.62
N THR A 308 -13.16 34.24 -4.05
CA THR A 308 -11.76 34.55 -4.37
C THR A 308 -10.84 33.74 -3.47
N LEU A 309 -9.81 33.18 -4.06
CA LEU A 309 -8.76 32.46 -3.37
C LEU A 309 -7.69 33.43 -2.82
N PRO A 310 -7.07 33.12 -1.66
CA PRO A 310 -5.95 33.88 -1.12
C PRO A 310 -4.80 34.01 -2.13
N ALA A 311 -4.15 35.17 -2.15
CA ALA A 311 -3.01 35.45 -3.04
C ALA A 311 -1.83 34.49 -2.81
N GLU A 312 -1.68 33.94 -1.60
CA GLU A 312 -0.64 32.96 -1.25
C GLU A 312 -0.68 31.71 -2.13
N PHE A 313 -1.86 31.33 -2.62
CA PHE A 313 -2.06 30.16 -3.45
C PHE A 313 -1.47 30.29 -4.86
N GLU A 314 -1.38 31.51 -5.39
CA GLU A 314 -0.77 31.76 -6.70
C GLU A 314 0.73 31.43 -6.68
N SER A 315 1.44 31.85 -5.63
CA SER A 315 2.86 31.53 -5.44
C SER A 315 3.13 30.03 -5.28
N LEU A 316 2.27 29.33 -4.54
CA LEU A 316 2.37 27.87 -4.39
C LEU A 316 2.14 27.16 -5.72
N TYR A 317 1.14 27.58 -6.50
CA TYR A 317 0.85 27.02 -7.80
C TYR A 317 2.00 27.25 -8.80
N GLU A 318 2.54 28.46 -8.88
CA GLU A 318 3.71 28.75 -9.74
C GLU A 318 4.90 27.83 -9.41
N LYS A 319 5.19 27.66 -8.12
CA LYS A 319 6.26 26.78 -7.66
C LYS A 319 6.01 25.34 -8.09
N PHE A 320 4.80 24.84 -7.87
CA PHE A 320 4.39 23.50 -8.25
C PHE A 320 4.54 23.26 -9.77
N ILE A 321 4.04 24.17 -10.61
CA ILE A 321 4.11 24.04 -12.07
C ILE A 321 5.56 23.99 -12.55
N LYS A 322 6.45 24.82 -12.00
CA LYS A 322 7.89 24.80 -12.32
C LYS A 322 8.54 23.47 -11.93
N GLU A 323 8.24 22.95 -10.75
CA GLU A 323 8.74 21.65 -10.30
C GLU A 323 8.23 20.49 -11.16
N ARG A 324 6.96 20.52 -11.56
CA ARG A 324 6.36 19.49 -12.43
C ARG A 324 6.91 19.53 -13.84
N LYS A 325 7.08 20.71 -14.44
CA LYS A 325 7.74 20.88 -15.73
C LYS A 325 9.14 20.28 -15.70
N LYS A 326 9.95 20.66 -14.71
CA LYS A 326 11.30 20.13 -14.53
C LYS A 326 11.30 18.61 -14.34
N TYR A 327 10.33 18.06 -13.61
CA TYR A 327 10.17 16.62 -13.45
C TYR A 327 9.96 15.91 -14.80
N PHE A 328 9.07 16.41 -15.67
CA PHE A 328 8.83 15.80 -16.97
C PHE A 328 9.96 16.03 -17.97
N GLU A 329 10.64 17.19 -17.93
CA GLU A 329 11.87 17.43 -18.70
C GLU A 329 12.97 16.45 -18.32
N ASN A 330 13.19 16.24 -17.02
CA ASN A 330 14.11 15.22 -16.51
C ASN A 330 13.66 13.83 -16.93
N LEU A 331 12.38 13.49 -16.81
CA LEU A 331 11.85 12.18 -17.23
C LEU A 331 12.08 11.94 -18.73
N LYS A 332 11.95 12.98 -19.57
CA LYS A 332 12.23 12.90 -21.01
C LYS A 332 13.72 12.62 -21.27
N GLN A 333 14.61 13.34 -20.59
CA GLN A 333 16.05 13.11 -20.67
C GLN A 333 16.42 11.71 -20.15
N ASP A 334 15.78 11.28 -19.07
CA ASP A 334 15.99 9.98 -18.46
C ASP A 334 15.45 8.83 -19.30
N SER A 335 14.47 9.11 -20.16
CA SER A 335 13.88 8.16 -21.10
C SER A 335 14.77 7.86 -22.31
N GLU A 336 15.94 8.50 -22.50
CA GLU A 336 16.87 8.15 -23.57
C GLU A 336 17.51 6.77 -23.35
N LEU A 337 16.96 5.73 -23.99
CA LEU A 337 17.28 4.30 -23.75
C LEU A 337 18.62 3.80 -24.33
N THR A 338 19.53 4.68 -24.73
CA THR A 338 20.73 4.28 -25.50
C THR A 338 21.69 3.46 -24.65
N GLU A 339 21.86 3.84 -23.38
CA GLU A 339 22.77 3.19 -22.44
C GLU A 339 22.16 1.88 -21.90
N GLU A 340 20.84 1.87 -21.66
CA GLU A 340 20.03 0.73 -21.21
C GLU A 340 20.00 -0.38 -22.26
N LYS A 341 19.79 -0.04 -23.54
CA LYS A 341 19.85 -1.02 -24.65
C LYS A 341 21.24 -1.63 -24.78
N SER A 342 22.30 -0.82 -24.60
CA SER A 342 23.68 -1.30 -24.61
C SER A 342 23.96 -2.26 -23.45
N LEU A 343 23.52 -1.90 -22.24
CA LEU A 343 23.64 -2.75 -21.05
C LEU A 343 22.80 -4.03 -21.14
N SER A 344 21.59 -3.97 -21.69
CA SER A 344 20.76 -5.16 -21.95
C SER A 344 21.46 -6.11 -22.92
N ALA A 345 22.01 -5.58 -24.03
CA ALA A 345 22.78 -6.36 -24.99
C ALA A 345 24.01 -7.01 -24.32
N THR A 346 24.73 -6.24 -23.48
CA THR A 346 25.88 -6.74 -22.70
C THR A 346 25.45 -7.84 -21.74
N ALA A 347 24.33 -7.68 -21.03
CA ALA A 347 23.79 -8.69 -20.12
C ALA A 347 23.43 -10.00 -20.84
N LYS A 348 22.81 -9.92 -22.04
CA LYS A 348 22.51 -11.09 -22.89
C LYS A 348 23.79 -11.79 -23.37
N GLU A 349 24.80 -11.01 -23.75
CA GLU A 349 26.10 -11.54 -24.18
C GLU A 349 26.78 -12.29 -23.03
N LEU A 350 26.83 -11.69 -21.84
CA LEU A 350 27.39 -12.31 -20.64
C LEU A 350 26.60 -13.56 -20.26
N ALA A 351 25.26 -13.54 -20.35
CA ALA A 351 24.40 -14.72 -20.14
C ALA A 351 24.66 -15.86 -21.14
N GLY A 352 25.11 -15.53 -22.37
CA GLY A 352 25.55 -16.50 -23.38
C GLY A 352 26.92 -17.11 -23.05
N LYS A 353 27.82 -16.31 -22.47
CA LYS A 353 29.21 -16.68 -22.19
C LYS A 353 29.49 -17.14 -20.75
N VAL A 354 28.46 -17.31 -19.89
CA VAL A 354 28.62 -17.65 -18.44
C VAL A 354 29.57 -18.80 -18.14
N LYS A 355 29.78 -19.74 -19.08
CA LYS A 355 30.75 -20.83 -18.90
C LYS A 355 32.21 -20.37 -18.87
N THR A 356 32.54 -19.29 -19.57
CA THR A 356 33.89 -18.76 -19.81
C THR A 356 34.08 -17.32 -19.31
N LEU A 357 33.15 -16.79 -18.50
CA LEU A 357 33.25 -15.42 -17.98
C LEU A 357 34.45 -15.27 -17.03
N SER A 358 35.19 -14.16 -17.18
CA SER A 358 36.21 -13.75 -16.20
C SER A 358 35.56 -13.02 -15.01
N LYS A 359 36.26 -12.95 -13.87
CA LYS A 359 35.77 -12.18 -12.71
C LYS A 359 35.76 -10.69 -13.03
N GLU A 360 36.69 -10.24 -13.86
CA GLU A 360 36.82 -8.86 -14.34
C GLU A 360 35.61 -8.42 -15.17
N ASP A 361 35.10 -9.27 -16.07
CA ASP A 361 33.91 -8.93 -16.88
C ASP A 361 32.66 -8.68 -16.02
N ILE A 362 32.52 -9.43 -14.93
CA ILE A 362 31.41 -9.31 -13.98
C ILE A 362 31.50 -7.99 -13.22
N ILE A 363 32.71 -7.64 -12.74
CA ILE A 363 32.95 -6.39 -12.00
C ILE A 363 32.64 -5.19 -12.90
N VAL A 364 33.21 -5.17 -14.12
CA VAL A 364 32.99 -4.07 -15.07
C VAL A 364 31.51 -3.92 -15.45
N PHE A 365 30.79 -5.02 -15.64
CA PHE A 365 29.35 -4.96 -15.90
C PHE A 365 28.56 -4.47 -14.69
N SER A 366 28.91 -4.94 -13.49
CA SER A 366 28.25 -4.55 -12.24
C SER A 366 28.44 -3.06 -11.95
N ASP A 367 29.65 -2.54 -12.12
CA ASP A 367 29.95 -1.11 -11.94
C ASP A 367 29.15 -0.22 -12.89
N LYS A 368 29.05 -0.64 -14.17
CA LYS A 368 28.22 0.08 -15.16
C LYS A 368 26.74 0.02 -14.81
N LEU A 369 26.24 -1.14 -14.39
CA LEU A 369 24.84 -1.31 -13.97
C LEU A 369 24.53 -0.45 -12.74
N ILE A 370 25.41 -0.46 -11.73
CA ILE A 370 25.31 0.36 -10.53
C ILE A 370 25.32 1.84 -10.89
N SER A 371 26.27 2.29 -11.72
CA SER A 371 26.37 3.69 -12.13
C SER A 371 25.16 4.16 -12.93
N LEU A 372 24.63 3.34 -13.84
CA LEU A 372 23.38 3.64 -14.53
C LEU A 372 22.24 3.73 -13.51
N SER A 373 22.20 2.80 -12.57
CA SER A 373 21.14 2.73 -11.58
C SER A 373 21.10 3.91 -10.62
N GLU A 374 22.27 4.33 -10.13
CA GLU A 374 22.41 5.52 -9.28
C GLU A 374 22.01 6.80 -10.03
N ARG A 375 22.36 6.91 -11.32
CA ARG A 375 22.00 8.06 -12.16
C ARG A 375 20.50 8.13 -12.47
N LYS A 376 19.89 7.01 -12.87
CA LYS A 376 18.52 6.94 -13.39
C LYS A 376 17.49 6.46 -12.37
N ARG A 377 17.92 6.10 -11.15
CA ARG A 377 17.11 5.51 -10.06
C ARG A 377 16.31 4.28 -10.50
N LEU A 378 16.86 3.50 -11.43
CA LEU A 378 16.15 2.37 -12.05
C LEU A 378 16.15 1.13 -11.17
N PHE A 379 17.15 0.99 -10.31
CA PHE A 379 17.32 -0.11 -9.36
C PHE A 379 18.03 0.44 -8.09
N ASP A 380 17.30 0.66 -7.01
CA ASP A 380 17.93 1.14 -5.78
C ASP A 380 18.74 -0.01 -5.16
N PHE A 381 20.03 -0.09 -5.51
CA PHE A 381 20.98 -1.06 -4.97
C PHE A 381 21.69 -0.39 -3.80
N ASP A 382 21.35 -0.75 -2.57
CA ASP A 382 22.12 -0.31 -1.41
C ASP A 382 23.52 -1.00 -1.39
N GLU A 383 24.41 -0.57 -0.48
CA GLU A 383 25.75 -1.18 -0.37
C GLU A 383 25.69 -2.69 -0.08
N ASP A 384 24.63 -3.16 0.58
CA ASP A 384 24.38 -4.58 0.85
C ASP A 384 23.91 -5.34 -0.40
N ASP A 385 23.15 -4.71 -1.30
CA ASP A 385 22.77 -5.25 -2.61
C ASP A 385 23.96 -5.35 -3.57
N LYS A 386 24.91 -4.42 -3.49
CA LYS A 386 26.19 -4.48 -4.22
C LYS A 386 27.02 -5.68 -3.76
N ASP A 387 27.13 -5.87 -2.45
CA ASP A 387 27.85 -7.01 -1.84
C ASP A 387 27.10 -8.34 -2.06
N GLY A 388 25.76 -8.31 -2.10
CA GLY A 388 24.87 -9.42 -2.43
C GLY A 388 24.96 -9.87 -3.88
N LEU A 389 25.03 -8.93 -4.84
CA LEU A 389 25.32 -9.20 -6.24
C LEU A 389 26.67 -9.91 -6.36
N VAL A 390 27.75 -9.32 -5.82
CA VAL A 390 29.11 -9.90 -5.83
C VAL A 390 29.15 -11.31 -5.22
N LYS A 391 28.40 -11.57 -4.13
CA LYS A 391 28.30 -12.90 -3.50
C LYS A 391 27.47 -13.92 -4.29
N VAL A 392 26.42 -13.48 -5.00
CA VAL A 392 25.70 -14.33 -5.97
C VAL A 392 26.60 -14.71 -7.15
N PHE A 393 27.54 -13.83 -7.53
CA PHE A 393 28.54 -14.11 -8.57
C PHE A 393 29.68 -15.04 -8.09
N ASP A 394 30.01 -15.08 -6.79
CA ASP A 394 31.09 -15.92 -6.24
C ASP A 394 30.62 -17.35 -5.85
N GLY A 395 29.30 -17.58 -5.79
CA GLY A 395 28.69 -18.84 -5.38
C GLY A 395 28.59 -19.93 -6.45
N GLY A 396 29.56 -20.07 -7.38
CA GLY A 396 29.75 -21.24 -8.28
C GLY A 396 28.60 -21.68 -9.21
N ASP A 397 27.36 -21.22 -9.02
CA ASP A 397 26.18 -21.64 -9.76
C ASP A 397 25.95 -20.75 -10.99
N LYS A 398 26.67 -21.12 -12.04
CA LYS A 398 26.56 -20.57 -13.40
C LYS A 398 25.12 -20.55 -13.93
N LYS A 399 24.21 -21.40 -13.42
CA LYS A 399 22.80 -21.42 -13.85
C LYS A 399 22.00 -20.27 -13.21
N SER A 400 22.24 -19.97 -11.95
CA SER A 400 21.61 -18.85 -11.24
C SER A 400 22.14 -17.51 -11.76
N LEU A 401 23.44 -17.41 -11.99
CA LEU A 401 24.07 -16.28 -12.67
C LEU A 401 23.44 -16.00 -14.05
N LYS A 402 23.32 -17.04 -14.88
CA LYS A 402 22.67 -16.92 -16.19
C LYS A 402 21.23 -16.40 -16.08
N ARG A 403 20.46 -16.89 -15.10
CA ARG A 403 19.07 -16.42 -14.86
C ARG A 403 19.03 -14.96 -14.43
N LEU A 404 19.95 -14.54 -13.57
CA LEU A 404 20.04 -13.16 -13.09
C LEU A 404 20.40 -12.19 -14.24
N LEU A 405 21.41 -12.51 -15.05
CA LEU A 405 21.78 -11.71 -16.22
C LEU A 405 20.66 -11.63 -17.25
N LEU A 406 19.93 -12.73 -17.49
CA LEU A 406 18.75 -12.72 -18.35
C LEU A 406 17.61 -11.90 -17.75
N LYS A 407 17.44 -11.90 -16.43
CA LYS A 407 16.44 -11.07 -15.74
C LYS A 407 16.79 -9.58 -15.88
N ILE A 408 18.03 -9.19 -15.57
CA ILE A 408 18.53 -7.81 -15.73
C ILE A 408 18.35 -7.34 -17.18
N SER A 409 18.68 -8.20 -18.15
CA SER A 409 18.43 -7.92 -19.57
C SER A 409 16.95 -7.66 -19.86
N VAL A 410 16.04 -8.48 -19.32
CA VAL A 410 14.60 -8.30 -19.53
C VAL A 410 14.13 -7.00 -18.88
N ASP A 411 14.57 -6.72 -17.66
CA ASP A 411 14.22 -5.49 -16.93
C ASP A 411 14.68 -4.23 -17.70
N LEU A 412 15.90 -4.25 -18.28
CA LEU A 412 16.42 -3.17 -19.13
C LEU A 412 15.69 -3.06 -20.49
N ASP A 413 15.24 -4.17 -21.07
CA ASP A 413 14.44 -4.17 -22.31
C ASP A 413 13.00 -3.66 -22.08
N ASP A 414 12.46 -3.85 -20.87
CA ASP A 414 11.09 -3.46 -20.49
C ASP A 414 10.98 -1.99 -20.04
N MET A 415 12.07 -1.22 -20.12
CA MET A 415 12.12 0.21 -19.77
C MET A 415 10.99 1.08 -20.39
N PRO A 416 10.60 0.91 -21.67
CA PRO A 416 9.42 1.58 -22.22
C PRO A 416 8.12 1.32 -21.45
N PHE A 417 7.95 0.12 -20.91
CA PHE A 417 6.79 -0.24 -20.09
C PHE A 417 6.89 0.31 -18.67
N ILE A 418 8.09 0.54 -18.15
CA ILE A 418 8.31 1.23 -16.87
C ILE A 418 7.90 2.71 -17.00
N ILE A 419 8.35 3.40 -18.05
CA ILE A 419 7.95 4.80 -18.32
C ILE A 419 6.44 4.88 -18.47
N LYS A 420 5.84 3.96 -19.24
CA LYS A 420 4.39 3.84 -19.34
C LYS A 420 3.72 3.61 -17.96
N GLY A 421 4.31 2.77 -17.13
CA GLY A 421 3.84 2.51 -15.76
C GLY A 421 3.89 3.75 -14.86
N ILE A 422 4.92 4.60 -14.99
CA ILE A 422 5.01 5.89 -14.31
C ILE A 422 3.86 6.80 -14.75
N LEU A 423 3.60 6.91 -16.06
CA LEU A 423 2.51 7.70 -16.61
C LEU A 423 1.12 7.16 -16.19
N ASP A 424 0.95 5.85 -16.18
CA ASP A 424 -0.26 5.19 -15.67
C ASP A 424 -0.46 5.47 -14.16
N GLY A 425 0.64 5.54 -13.39
CA GLY A 425 0.68 5.95 -11.99
C GLY A 425 0.26 7.40 -11.79
N GLU A 426 0.75 8.33 -12.62
CA GLU A 426 0.33 9.74 -12.62
C GLU A 426 -1.19 9.87 -12.81
N ARG A 427 -1.77 9.12 -13.77
CA ARG A 427 -3.22 9.09 -14.01
C ARG A 427 -4.03 8.45 -12.89
N SER A 428 -3.40 7.59 -12.08
CA SER A 428 -4.09 6.91 -10.97
C SER A 428 -4.42 7.83 -9.80
N SER A 429 -3.75 9.00 -9.73
CA SER A 429 -3.98 10.04 -8.72
C SER A 429 -5.27 10.83 -8.95
N MET A 430 -5.80 10.80 -10.17
CA MET A 430 -7.06 11.44 -10.52
C MET A 430 -8.26 10.54 -10.20
N ASN A 431 -9.35 11.13 -9.74
CA ASN A 431 -10.62 10.41 -9.58
C ASN A 431 -11.29 10.19 -10.96
N ALA A 432 -11.87 9.00 -11.16
CA ALA A 432 -12.49 8.62 -12.44
C ALA A 432 -13.67 9.53 -12.87
N SER A 433 -14.28 10.26 -11.94
CA SER A 433 -15.32 11.25 -12.20
C SER A 433 -14.80 12.50 -12.95
N PHE A 434 -13.57 12.93 -12.68
CA PHE A 434 -12.93 14.08 -13.34
C PHE A 434 -12.17 13.69 -14.61
N ALA A 435 -11.73 12.43 -14.73
CA ALA A 435 -11.03 11.93 -15.91
C ALA A 435 -11.87 11.90 -17.20
N LYS A 436 -13.21 12.03 -17.13
CA LYS A 436 -14.11 11.85 -18.28
C LYS A 436 -14.47 13.13 -19.06
N LYS A 437 -14.00 14.31 -18.66
CA LYS A 437 -14.37 15.57 -19.34
C LYS A 437 -13.51 15.92 -20.57
N ASP A 438 -12.29 15.41 -20.68
CA ASP A 438 -11.40 15.71 -21.83
C ASP A 438 -11.34 14.60 -22.90
N ASP A 439 -11.84 13.40 -22.61
CA ASP A 439 -11.83 12.26 -23.54
C ASP A 439 -13.18 12.09 -24.29
N THR A 440 -13.62 13.13 -25.01
CA THR A 440 -14.49 12.90 -26.19
C THR A 440 -13.65 12.49 -27.40
N ALA A 441 -12.86 11.43 -27.24
CA ALA A 441 -12.19 10.75 -28.33
C ALA A 441 -12.18 9.23 -28.08
N GLN A 442 -13.25 8.59 -28.53
CA GLN A 442 -13.31 7.15 -28.88
C GLN A 442 -13.00 6.13 -27.77
N VAL A 443 -14.00 5.79 -26.96
CA VAL A 443 -14.20 4.40 -26.50
C VAL A 443 -15.19 3.73 -27.46
N LYS A 444 -14.79 3.55 -28.72
CA LYS A 444 -15.29 2.44 -29.53
C LYS A 444 -14.31 1.30 -29.34
N SER A 445 -14.83 0.12 -29.08
CA SER A 445 -14.13 -1.16 -28.95
C SER A 445 -13.09 -1.36 -30.07
N SER A 446 -11.87 -0.85 -29.87
CA SER A 446 -10.73 -1.15 -30.71
C SER A 446 -10.11 -2.43 -30.19
N LYS A 447 -9.94 -3.40 -31.10
CA LYS A 447 -9.16 -4.63 -30.88
C LYS A 447 -7.91 -4.27 -30.07
N LYS A 448 -7.61 -5.01 -28.99
CA LYS A 448 -6.32 -4.94 -28.28
C LYS A 448 -5.20 -5.25 -29.28
N VAL A 449 -4.72 -4.24 -30.00
CA VAL A 449 -3.47 -4.32 -30.74
C VAL A 449 -2.39 -4.46 -29.67
N LYS A 450 -1.66 -5.58 -29.68
CA LYS A 450 -0.44 -5.69 -28.88
C LYS A 450 0.54 -4.65 -29.42
N LEU A 451 0.63 -3.51 -28.76
CA LEU A 451 1.65 -2.50 -29.04
C LEU A 451 3.02 -3.15 -28.89
N THR A 452 3.91 -2.91 -29.85
CA THR A 452 5.33 -3.29 -29.78
C THR A 452 6.04 -2.41 -28.75
N THR A 453 7.17 -2.87 -28.21
CA THR A 453 7.99 -2.10 -27.26
C THR A 453 8.36 -0.71 -27.80
N GLU A 454 8.66 -0.62 -29.10
CA GLU A 454 8.91 0.65 -29.80
C GLU A 454 7.67 1.55 -29.85
N GLY A 455 6.49 0.99 -30.15
CA GLY A 455 5.24 1.76 -30.17
C GLY A 455 4.82 2.26 -28.78
N VAL A 456 5.11 1.51 -27.72
CA VAL A 456 4.90 1.96 -26.33
C VAL A 456 5.86 3.08 -25.96
N TYR A 457 7.12 2.98 -26.38
CA TYR A 457 8.12 4.01 -26.14
C TYR A 457 7.76 5.34 -26.81
N GLU A 458 7.44 5.32 -28.11
CA GLU A 458 7.04 6.51 -28.87
C GLU A 458 5.78 7.16 -28.29
N GLN A 459 4.80 6.35 -27.90
CA GLN A 459 3.58 6.85 -27.26
C GLN A 459 3.88 7.52 -25.91
N SER A 460 4.77 6.93 -25.11
CA SER A 460 5.13 7.46 -23.79
C SER A 460 5.91 8.76 -23.91
N LEU A 461 6.85 8.86 -24.86
CA LEU A 461 7.56 10.11 -25.14
C LEU A 461 6.61 11.22 -25.59
N LYS A 462 5.66 10.90 -26.47
CA LYS A 462 4.63 11.84 -26.90
C LYS A 462 3.79 12.33 -25.72
N GLU A 463 3.41 11.43 -24.81
CA GLU A 463 2.66 11.80 -23.61
C GLU A 463 3.49 12.68 -22.66
N ILE A 464 4.79 12.40 -22.48
CA ILE A 464 5.69 13.26 -21.71
C ILE A 464 5.74 14.67 -22.33
N ASP A 465 5.84 14.76 -23.66
CA ASP A 465 5.79 16.04 -24.37
C ASP A 465 4.47 16.78 -24.14
N GLU A 466 3.34 16.07 -24.18
CA GLU A 466 2.04 16.65 -23.84
C GLU A 466 1.98 17.21 -22.41
N TYR A 467 2.65 16.58 -21.44
CA TYR A 467 2.79 17.14 -20.09
C TYR A 467 3.69 18.37 -20.06
N ILE A 468 4.86 18.34 -20.71
CA ILE A 468 5.79 19.48 -20.76
C ILE A 468 5.11 20.70 -21.41
N ASP A 469 4.42 20.49 -22.52
CA ASP A 469 3.69 21.52 -23.24
C ASP A 469 2.57 22.10 -22.36
N PHE A 470 1.82 21.23 -21.68
CA PHE A 470 0.77 21.63 -20.74
C PHE A 470 1.32 22.52 -19.62
N TYR A 471 2.35 22.07 -18.89
CA TYR A 471 2.92 22.85 -17.79
C TYR A 471 3.62 24.13 -18.27
N SER A 472 4.19 24.13 -19.48
CA SER A 472 4.77 25.33 -20.08
C SER A 472 3.72 26.37 -20.49
N ALA A 473 2.52 25.92 -20.88
CA ALA A 473 1.39 26.80 -21.09
C ALA A 473 0.84 27.34 -19.76
N GLU A 474 0.70 26.48 -18.75
CA GLU A 474 0.19 26.83 -17.42
C GLU A 474 1.06 27.81 -16.66
N GLU A 475 2.38 27.78 -16.86
CA GLU A 475 3.33 28.80 -16.35
C GLU A 475 2.95 30.23 -16.80
N LYS A 476 2.14 30.36 -17.86
CA LYS A 476 1.62 31.65 -18.35
C LYS A 476 0.16 31.89 -17.99
N SER A 477 -0.69 30.85 -18.02
CA SER A 477 -2.16 30.99 -17.92
C SER A 477 -2.73 30.84 -16.51
N HIS A 478 -2.06 30.13 -15.59
CA HIS A 478 -2.54 29.89 -14.22
C HIS A 478 -3.99 29.37 -14.14
N SER A 479 -4.34 28.41 -14.98
CA SER A 479 -5.74 28.21 -15.37
C SER A 479 -6.35 26.87 -14.94
N SER A 480 -5.53 25.92 -14.52
CA SER A 480 -5.91 24.51 -14.35
C SER A 480 -5.89 24.05 -12.89
N LEU A 481 -6.76 24.63 -12.07
CA LEU A 481 -6.82 24.39 -10.63
C LEU A 481 -8.12 23.70 -10.19
N LEU A 482 -7.96 22.67 -9.36
CA LEU A 482 -9.05 22.05 -8.60
C LEU A 482 -8.96 22.48 -7.13
N ILE A 483 -10.12 22.74 -6.53
CA ILE A 483 -10.26 23.15 -5.14
C ILE A 483 -11.02 22.07 -4.41
N GLY A 484 -10.44 21.52 -3.35
CA GLY A 484 -11.09 20.60 -2.42
C GLY A 484 -11.46 21.27 -1.11
N ILE A 485 -12.68 21.05 -0.63
CA ILE A 485 -13.15 21.49 0.69
C ILE A 485 -13.98 20.37 1.32
N ARG A 486 -13.70 20.06 2.60
CA ARG A 486 -14.44 19.01 3.31
C ARG A 486 -15.88 19.47 3.61
N PRO A 487 -16.86 18.57 3.65
CA PRO A 487 -18.23 18.93 3.99
C PRO A 487 -18.39 19.64 5.34
N GLU A 488 -17.58 19.28 6.33
CA GLU A 488 -17.56 19.94 7.64
C GLU A 488 -16.90 21.33 7.65
N ASP A 489 -16.17 21.70 6.59
CA ASP A 489 -15.53 23.01 6.40
C ASP A 489 -16.35 23.94 5.48
N VAL A 490 -17.60 23.55 5.19
CA VAL A 490 -18.60 24.39 4.50
C VAL A 490 -19.65 24.79 5.52
N HIS A 491 -19.77 26.08 5.79
CA HIS A 491 -20.57 26.60 6.89
C HIS A 491 -21.64 27.59 6.42
N LEU A 492 -22.69 27.77 7.23
CA LEU A 492 -23.62 28.88 7.07
C LEU A 492 -22.87 30.21 7.24
N TYR A 493 -23.04 31.11 6.26
CA TYR A 493 -22.27 32.35 6.18
C TYR A 493 -22.39 33.22 7.44
N ASP A 494 -23.60 33.32 7.98
CA ASP A 494 -23.90 34.22 9.10
C ASP A 494 -23.46 33.64 10.46
N GLU A 495 -23.15 32.35 10.53
CA GLU A 495 -22.78 31.66 11.79
C GLU A 495 -21.27 31.45 11.93
N PHE A 496 -20.55 31.27 10.82
CA PHE A 496 -19.11 31.04 10.88
C PHE A 496 -18.34 32.35 11.04
N THR A 497 -17.47 32.40 12.05
CA THR A 497 -16.67 33.59 12.41
C THR A 497 -15.17 33.44 12.12
N GLY A 498 -14.74 32.31 11.57
CA GLY A 498 -13.34 32.06 11.21
C GLY A 498 -12.91 32.76 9.91
N ASN A 499 -11.78 32.35 9.37
CA ASN A 499 -11.30 32.81 8.06
C ASN A 499 -12.21 32.25 6.97
N LYS A 500 -13.14 33.08 6.47
CA LYS A 500 -14.21 32.62 5.58
C LYS A 500 -14.17 33.28 4.21
N SER A 501 -14.60 32.54 3.19
CA SER A 501 -14.79 33.05 1.84
C SER A 501 -15.88 34.12 1.76
N GLU A 502 -15.99 34.77 0.60
CA GLU A 502 -17.22 35.46 0.21
C GLU A 502 -18.43 34.51 0.29
N ALA A 503 -19.61 35.09 0.51
CA ALA A 503 -20.85 34.34 0.56
C ALA A 503 -21.22 33.81 -0.83
N PHE A 504 -21.77 32.60 -0.87
CA PHE A 504 -22.41 32.06 -2.06
C PHE A 504 -23.72 31.35 -1.69
N THR A 505 -24.63 31.25 -2.65
CA THR A 505 -25.92 30.59 -2.48
C THR A 505 -25.90 29.14 -2.96
N ALA A 506 -26.60 28.26 -2.24
CA ALA A 506 -26.79 26.88 -2.63
C ALA A 506 -28.25 26.47 -2.46
N THR A 507 -28.80 25.77 -3.45
CA THR A 507 -30.19 25.28 -3.39
C THR A 507 -30.20 23.84 -2.90
N VAL A 508 -30.92 23.56 -1.83
CA VAL A 508 -30.96 22.23 -1.20
C VAL A 508 -31.75 21.26 -2.07
N ASP A 509 -31.07 20.20 -2.50
CA ASP A 509 -31.70 19.11 -3.25
C ASP A 509 -32.21 18.02 -2.31
N PHE A 510 -31.49 17.78 -1.21
CA PHE A 510 -31.72 16.65 -0.31
C PHE A 510 -30.99 16.82 1.02
N ALA A 511 -31.57 16.39 2.12
CA ALA A 511 -30.96 16.44 3.45
C ALA A 511 -31.20 15.14 4.22
N GLU A 512 -30.13 14.54 4.75
CA GLU A 512 -30.17 13.31 5.55
C GLU A 512 -29.90 13.61 7.02
N LEU A 513 -30.81 13.24 7.92
CA LEU A 513 -30.56 13.30 9.36
C LEU A 513 -29.81 12.04 9.80
N LEU A 514 -28.53 12.21 10.20
CA LEU A 514 -27.64 11.12 10.63
C LEU A 514 -27.52 11.01 12.16
N GLY A 515 -28.48 11.59 12.89
CA GLY A 515 -28.55 11.61 14.35
C GLY A 515 -28.35 13.02 14.91
N SER A 516 -27.11 13.37 15.23
CA SER A 516 -26.77 14.70 15.76
C SER A 516 -26.57 15.77 14.67
N GLU A 517 -26.50 15.36 13.41
CA GLU A 517 -26.15 16.23 12.29
C GLU A 517 -27.00 15.92 11.05
N TYR A 518 -27.24 16.94 10.23
CA TYR A 518 -27.71 16.81 8.87
C TYR A 518 -26.52 16.74 7.91
N CYS A 519 -26.53 15.74 7.02
CA CYS A 519 -25.74 15.75 5.80
C CYS A 519 -26.61 16.36 4.70
N VAL A 520 -26.31 17.60 4.32
CA VAL A 520 -27.11 18.36 3.34
C VAL A 520 -26.42 18.32 1.99
N HIS A 521 -27.18 17.96 0.97
CA HIS A 521 -26.78 17.97 -0.42
C HIS A 521 -27.50 19.11 -1.13
N ALA A 522 -26.73 20.00 -1.74
CA ALA A 522 -27.23 21.17 -2.43
C ALA A 522 -26.56 21.34 -3.79
N ASN A 523 -27.11 22.22 -4.62
CA ASN A 523 -26.54 22.63 -5.90
C ASN A 523 -25.87 23.99 -5.74
N ALA A 524 -24.58 24.06 -6.06
CA ALA A 524 -23.79 25.28 -6.16
C ALA A 524 -22.65 25.08 -7.18
N PHE A 525 -22.19 26.16 -7.79
CA PHE A 525 -21.12 26.15 -8.81
C PHE A 525 -21.46 25.24 -10.02
N GLY A 526 -22.76 25.09 -10.32
CA GLY A 526 -23.23 24.18 -11.38
C GLY A 526 -22.98 22.70 -11.08
N SER A 527 -22.76 22.34 -9.81
CA SER A 527 -22.42 21.00 -9.35
C SER A 527 -23.08 20.68 -8.00
N ARG A 528 -23.04 19.42 -7.59
CA ARG A 528 -23.53 19.02 -6.26
C ARG A 528 -22.45 19.32 -5.22
N ILE A 529 -22.82 20.07 -4.17
CA ILE A 529 -22.04 20.29 -2.96
C ILE A 529 -22.69 19.57 -1.78
N VAL A 530 -21.86 19.11 -0.84
CA VAL A 530 -22.28 18.48 0.41
C VAL A 530 -21.72 19.27 1.58
N PHE A 531 -22.54 19.53 2.59
CA PHE A 531 -22.10 20.19 3.83
C PHE A 531 -22.83 19.61 5.04
N LYS A 532 -22.29 19.85 6.24
CA LYS A 532 -22.86 19.36 7.48
C LYS A 532 -23.46 20.48 8.31
N LEU A 533 -24.61 20.22 8.93
CA LEU A 533 -25.27 21.11 9.89
C LEU A 533 -25.59 20.37 11.18
N ASP A 534 -25.57 21.08 12.31
CA ASP A 534 -26.12 20.58 13.58
C ASP A 534 -27.64 20.33 13.44
N ASN A 535 -28.18 19.31 14.12
CA ASN A 535 -29.60 18.96 14.11
C ASN A 535 -30.56 20.05 14.64
N LYS A 536 -30.05 21.13 15.23
CA LYS A 536 -30.84 22.33 15.57
C LYS A 536 -31.37 23.07 14.36
N HIS A 537 -30.72 22.92 13.20
CA HIS A 537 -31.15 23.54 11.97
C HIS A 537 -32.33 22.78 11.37
N THR A 538 -33.27 23.51 10.78
CA THR A 538 -34.33 22.93 9.96
C THR A 538 -34.05 23.30 8.51
N VAL A 539 -33.86 22.30 7.65
CA VAL A 539 -33.59 22.48 6.22
C VAL A 539 -34.49 21.55 5.42
N ASN A 540 -35.19 22.11 4.43
CA ASN A 540 -36.08 21.40 3.54
C ASN A 540 -35.54 21.40 2.11
N VAL A 541 -36.01 20.44 1.32
CA VAL A 541 -35.73 20.40 -0.12
C VAL A 541 -36.33 21.64 -0.79
N GLY A 542 -35.52 22.33 -1.59
CA GLY A 542 -35.85 23.57 -2.27
C GLY A 542 -35.42 24.84 -1.53
N ASP A 543 -34.98 24.73 -0.28
CA ASP A 543 -34.47 25.88 0.47
C ASP A 543 -33.20 26.44 -0.18
N VAL A 544 -33.06 27.77 -0.20
CA VAL A 544 -31.84 28.45 -0.63
C VAL A 544 -31.06 28.86 0.61
N VAL A 545 -29.88 28.30 0.78
CA VAL A 545 -28.99 28.57 1.92
C VAL A 545 -27.81 29.43 1.51
N LYS A 546 -27.35 30.27 2.43
CA LYS A 546 -26.17 31.13 2.24
C LYS A 546 -24.97 30.53 2.95
N LEU A 547 -23.95 30.17 2.18
CA LEU A 547 -22.79 29.40 2.64
C LEU A 547 -21.47 30.18 2.49
N CYS A 548 -20.44 29.69 3.18
CA CYS A 548 -19.05 30.06 3.01
C CYS A 548 -18.14 28.84 3.18
N PHE A 549 -16.92 28.95 2.65
CA PHE A 549 -15.84 28.01 2.91
C PHE A 549 -14.95 28.51 4.03
N ASN A 550 -14.49 27.60 4.89
CA ASN A 550 -13.37 27.82 5.78
C ASN A 550 -12.06 27.80 4.96
N MET A 551 -11.46 28.97 4.78
CA MET A 551 -10.30 29.14 3.89
C MET A 551 -9.03 28.48 4.43
N ASP A 552 -8.94 28.25 5.74
CA ASP A 552 -7.81 27.56 6.36
C ASP A 552 -7.77 26.05 6.04
N SER A 553 -8.92 25.50 5.62
CA SER A 553 -9.09 24.08 5.30
C SER A 553 -9.13 23.79 3.79
N VAL A 554 -9.10 24.83 2.94
CA VAL A 554 -9.12 24.67 1.49
C VAL A 554 -7.86 23.93 1.02
N LYS A 555 -8.04 22.95 0.14
CA LYS A 555 -6.96 22.20 -0.51
C LYS A 555 -6.96 22.48 -1.99
N LEU A 556 -5.76 22.53 -2.57
CA LEU A 556 -5.55 22.76 -3.99
C LEU A 556 -4.98 21.53 -4.64
N PHE A 557 -5.45 21.25 -5.85
CA PHE A 557 -4.96 20.15 -6.66
C PHE A 557 -4.78 20.59 -8.10
N ASP A 558 -3.75 20.08 -8.74
CA ASP A 558 -3.54 20.25 -10.17
C ASP A 558 -4.60 19.48 -10.95
N LYS A 559 -5.27 20.15 -11.89
CA LYS A 559 -6.33 19.51 -12.69
C LYS A 559 -5.79 18.47 -13.68
N LYS A 560 -4.50 18.51 -14.06
CA LYS A 560 -3.95 17.53 -15.00
C LYS A 560 -3.56 16.22 -14.31
N SER A 561 -2.81 16.28 -13.21
CA SER A 561 -2.31 15.11 -12.48
C SER A 561 -3.19 14.71 -11.29
N GLY A 562 -3.99 15.63 -10.76
CA GLY A 562 -4.76 15.43 -9.53
C GLY A 562 -3.90 15.50 -8.27
N LYS A 563 -2.60 15.79 -8.36
CA LYS A 563 -1.72 15.91 -7.18
C LYS A 563 -2.03 17.19 -6.39
N ALA A 564 -1.86 17.11 -5.08
CA ALA A 564 -1.96 18.27 -4.21
C ALA A 564 -0.82 19.25 -4.48
N ILE A 565 -1.13 20.54 -4.36
CA ILE A 565 -0.21 21.68 -4.57
C ILE A 565 0.36 22.14 -3.23
#